data_AF-A0A529XQC2-F1
#
_entry.id   AF-A0A529XQC2-F1
#
_cell.length_a   1.000
_cell.length_b   1.000
_cell.length_c   1.000
_cell.angle_alpha   90.00
_cell.angle_beta   90.00
_cell.angle_gamma   90.00
#
_symmetry.space_group_name_H-M   'P 1'
#
loop_
_entity.id
_entity.type
_entity.pdbx_description
1 polymer ?
#
loop_
_entity_poly.entity_id
_entity_poly.type
_entity_poly.pdbx_seq_one_letter_code
_entity_poly.pdbx_strand_id
1 'polypeptide(L)'
;MSGALASLAERYFCDGTQTFSIRPDLERLRIPIRIIFGMQDRIIPFTHCHSLPGRVGLHAFQQCGHMPYLEEPELTLSIVNEMLALARSEP
;
A
#
# COMPACT_ATOMS: atom_id res chain seq x y z
N MET A 1 -9.83 20.29 15.55
CA MET A 1 -10.24 19.01 14.93
C MET A 1 -11.69 18.76 15.27
N SER A 2 -12.52 18.35 14.30
CA SER A 2 -13.90 17.95 14.60
C SER A 2 -13.90 16.72 15.51
N GLY A 3 -14.92 16.56 16.37
CA GLY A 3 -15.00 15.43 17.30
C GLY A 3 -14.93 14.07 16.60
N ALA A 4 -15.49 13.95 15.39
CA ALA A 4 -15.42 12.73 14.58
C ALA A 4 -13.99 12.34 14.17
N LEU A 5 -13.14 13.30 13.81
CA LEU A 5 -11.74 13.01 13.46
C LEU A 5 -10.93 12.60 14.70
N ALA A 6 -11.21 13.19 15.86
CA ALA A 6 -10.55 12.81 17.12
C ALA A 6 -10.89 11.36 17.53
N SER A 7 -12.17 10.96 17.48
CA SER A 7 -12.56 9.59 17.80
C SER A 7 -12.00 8.55 16.83
N LEU A 8 -11.86 8.92 15.55
CA LEU A 8 -11.19 8.06 14.56
C LEU A 8 -9.69 7.92 14.86
N ALA A 9 -9.03 9.02 15.24
CA ALA A 9 -7.63 9.03 15.65
C ALA A 9 -7.40 8.12 16.87
N GLU A 10 -8.20 8.25 17.94
CA GLU A 10 -8.08 7.40 19.13
C GLU A 10 -8.22 5.91 18.83
N ARG A 11 -9.14 5.55 17.91
CA ARG A 11 -9.44 4.14 17.61
C ARG A 11 -8.37 3.44 16.78
N TYR A 12 -7.77 4.15 15.82
CA TYR A 12 -6.86 3.55 14.83
C TYR A 12 -5.40 3.98 14.99
N PHE A 13 -5.16 5.05 15.74
CA PHE A 13 -3.86 5.67 15.98
C PHE A 13 -3.67 5.98 17.47
N CYS A 14 -4.06 5.05 18.36
CA CYS A 14 -3.76 5.16 19.78
C CYS A 14 -2.24 5.34 19.95
N ASP A 15 -1.83 6.37 20.70
CA ASP A 15 -0.44 6.81 20.83
C ASP A 15 0.27 7.16 19.51
N GLY A 16 -0.48 7.57 18.48
CA GLY A 16 0.05 7.96 17.17
C GLY A 16 0.57 6.80 16.32
N THR A 17 0.32 5.55 16.73
CA THR A 17 0.83 4.35 16.06
C THR A 17 -0.30 3.54 15.45
N GLN A 18 -0.13 3.05 14.22
CA GLN A 18 -1.09 2.14 13.59
C GLN A 18 -1.29 0.90 14.47
N THR A 19 -2.51 0.68 14.97
CA THR A 19 -2.78 -0.30 16.03
C THR A 19 -2.95 -1.75 15.56
N PHE A 20 -2.88 -2.01 14.26
CA PHE A 20 -3.02 -3.36 13.71
C PHE A 20 -2.21 -3.54 12.41
N SER A 21 -1.81 -4.79 12.15
CA SER A 21 -1.06 -5.17 10.95
C SER A 21 -1.93 -5.96 9.99
N ILE A 22 -1.92 -5.59 8.71
CA ILE A 22 -2.58 -6.34 7.63
C ILE A 22 -1.72 -7.45 7.05
N ARG A 23 -0.47 -7.63 7.52
CA ARG A 23 0.46 -8.65 7.00
C ARG A 23 -0.10 -10.07 7.10
N PRO A 24 -0.75 -10.48 8.21
CA PRO A 24 -1.37 -11.80 8.29
C PRO A 24 -2.48 -11.98 7.23
N ASP A 25 -3.21 -10.92 6.89
CA ASP A 25 -4.24 -10.96 5.85
C ASP A 25 -3.62 -11.13 4.47
N LEU A 26 -2.55 -10.39 4.16
CA LEU A 26 -1.79 -10.52 2.91
C LEU A 26 -1.20 -11.93 2.73
N GLU A 27 -0.73 -12.57 3.80
CA GLU A 27 -0.22 -13.95 3.77
C GLU A 27 -1.33 -14.99 3.47
N ARG A 28 -2.58 -14.69 3.82
CA ARG A 28 -3.70 -15.60 3.61
C ARG A 28 -4.28 -15.53 2.21
N LEU A 29 -4.12 -14.40 1.52
CA LEU A 29 -4.61 -14.21 0.15
C LEU A 29 -3.90 -15.15 -0.83
N ARG A 30 -4.69 -15.82 -1.67
CA ARG A 30 -4.24 -16.79 -2.70
C ARG A 30 -4.32 -16.21 -4.13
N ILE A 31 -4.43 -14.90 -4.24
CA ILE A 31 -4.49 -14.15 -5.50
C ILE A 31 -3.19 -13.36 -5.67
N PRO A 32 -2.84 -12.91 -6.89
CA PRO A 32 -1.73 -11.99 -7.09
C PRO A 32 -1.93 -10.68 -6.32
N ILE A 33 -0.88 -10.16 -5.69
CA ILE A 33 -0.92 -8.92 -4.90
C ILE A 33 0.27 -8.04 -5.30
N ARG A 34 0.00 -6.75 -5.54
CA ARG A 34 1.02 -5.74 -5.74
C ARG A 34 0.79 -4.56 -4.79
N ILE A 35 1.88 -4.06 -4.21
CA ILE A 35 1.94 -2.80 -3.47
C ILE A 35 2.73 -1.82 -4.32
N ILE A 36 2.17 -0.63 -4.54
CA ILE A 36 2.84 0.50 -5.20
C ILE A 36 3.08 1.54 -4.12
N PHE A 37 4.34 1.96 -3.94
CA PHE A 37 4.73 2.80 -2.82
C PHE A 37 5.81 3.81 -3.22
N GLY A 38 5.63 5.09 -2.88
CA GLY A 38 6.64 6.11 -3.09
C GLY A 38 7.65 6.15 -1.96
N MET A 39 8.95 6.05 -2.28
CA MET A 39 10.01 6.00 -1.28
C MET A 39 10.20 7.33 -0.53
N GLN A 40 9.64 8.42 -1.03
CA GLN A 40 9.69 9.76 -0.43
C GLN A 40 8.40 10.11 0.32
N ASP A 41 7.52 9.12 0.57
CA ASP A 41 6.30 9.30 1.36
C ASP A 41 6.63 9.87 2.76
N ARG A 42 6.00 11.01 3.09
CA ARG A 42 6.16 11.73 4.36
C ARG A 42 5.04 11.46 5.36
N ILE A 43 4.03 10.68 4.96
CA ILE A 43 2.89 10.27 5.80
C ILE A 43 3.14 8.85 6.33
N ILE A 44 3.51 7.91 5.46
CA ILE A 44 3.80 6.52 5.83
C ILE A 44 5.26 6.21 5.52
N PRO A 45 6.09 5.85 6.53
CA PRO A 45 7.48 5.49 6.28
C PRO A 45 7.61 4.30 5.32
N PHE A 46 8.45 4.42 4.28
CA PHE A 46 8.74 3.31 3.36
C PHE A 46 9.27 2.06 4.08
N THR A 47 9.86 2.22 5.26
CA THR A 47 10.31 1.10 6.10
C THR A 47 9.17 0.15 6.49
N HIS A 48 7.91 0.58 6.42
CA HIS A 48 6.75 -0.29 6.64
C HIS A 48 6.62 -1.39 5.58
N CYS A 49 7.29 -1.27 4.43
CA CYS A 49 7.37 -2.31 3.40
C CYS A 49 8.39 -3.42 3.71
N HIS A 50 9.22 -3.30 4.76
CA HIS A 50 10.10 -4.41 5.16
C HIS A 50 9.27 -5.62 5.58
N SER A 51 9.74 -6.84 5.31
CA SER A 51 9.11 -8.10 5.75
C SER A 51 7.70 -8.35 5.18
N LEU A 52 7.38 -7.80 4.01
CA LEU A 52 6.17 -8.19 3.28
C LEU A 52 6.21 -9.71 3.00
N PRO A 53 5.04 -10.39 2.99
CA PRO A 53 4.95 -11.77 2.52
C PRO A 53 5.60 -11.96 1.16
N GLY A 54 6.33 -13.07 0.95
CA GLY A 54 7.08 -13.30 -0.29
C GLY A 54 6.22 -13.36 -1.57
N ARG A 55 4.89 -13.53 -1.43
CA ARG A 55 3.94 -13.51 -2.55
C ARG A 55 3.49 -12.10 -2.97
N VAL A 56 3.84 -11.07 -2.18
CA VAL A 56 3.45 -9.69 -2.45
C VAL A 56 4.54 -9.02 -3.28
N GLY A 57 4.21 -8.59 -4.50
CA GLY A 57 5.10 -7.77 -5.31
C GLY A 57 5.16 -6.34 -4.77
N LEU A 58 6.35 -5.79 -4.56
CA LEU A 58 6.55 -4.39 -4.18
C LEU A 58 7.12 -3.60 -5.36
N HIS A 59 6.40 -2.55 -5.77
CA HIS A 59 6.84 -1.57 -6.74
C HIS A 59 7.17 -0.27 -6.00
N ALA A 60 8.47 -0.08 -5.72
CA ALA A 60 8.98 1.06 -4.97
C ALA A 60 9.43 2.19 -5.91
N PHE A 61 8.73 3.32 -5.91
CA PHE A 61 9.01 4.46 -6.78
C PHE A 61 10.01 5.40 -6.11
N GLN A 62 11.18 5.59 -6.72
CA GLN A 62 12.30 6.32 -6.11
C GLN A 62 12.01 7.83 -5.94
N GLN A 63 11.32 8.45 -6.91
CA GLN A 63 11.05 9.89 -6.97
C GLN A 63 9.57 10.21 -6.74
N CYS A 64 8.94 9.51 -5.79
CA CYS A 64 7.51 9.61 -5.52
C CYS A 64 7.23 9.71 -4.02
N GLY A 65 6.29 10.57 -3.65
CA GLY A 65 5.73 10.72 -2.31
C GLY A 65 4.56 9.78 -2.03
N HIS A 66 3.55 10.29 -1.33
CA HIS A 66 2.44 9.49 -0.78
C HIS A 66 1.43 9.02 -1.83
N MET A 67 1.32 9.69 -2.98
CA MET A 67 0.26 9.44 -3.95
C MET A 67 0.83 9.00 -5.31
N PRO A 68 1.39 7.78 -5.43
CA PRO A 68 1.95 7.27 -6.69
C PRO A 68 1.02 7.39 -7.91
N TYR A 69 -0.27 7.18 -7.72
CA TYR A 69 -1.26 7.29 -8.81
C TYR A 69 -1.44 8.72 -9.34
N LEU A 70 -1.05 9.74 -8.58
CA LEU A 70 -1.12 11.16 -8.96
C LEU A 70 0.25 11.69 -9.39
N GLU A 71 1.31 11.28 -8.69
CA GLU A 71 2.69 11.73 -8.93
C GLU A 71 3.34 11.03 -10.11
N GLU A 72 3.05 9.74 -10.30
CA GLU A 72 3.61 8.88 -11.36
C GLU A 72 2.47 8.08 -12.04
N PRO A 73 1.51 8.76 -12.71
CA PRO A 73 0.28 8.14 -13.19
C PRO A 73 0.52 7.11 -14.29
N GLU A 74 1.44 7.34 -15.22
CA GLU A 74 1.74 6.41 -16.31
C GLU A 74 2.34 5.11 -15.79
N LEU A 75 3.29 5.21 -14.85
CA LEU A 75 3.94 4.05 -14.24
C LEU A 75 2.97 3.29 -13.33
N THR A 76 2.12 4.00 -12.58
CA THR A 76 1.08 3.36 -11.78
C THR A 76 0.10 2.59 -12.68
N LEU A 77 -0.35 3.21 -13.77
CA LEU A 77 -1.30 2.59 -14.70
C LEU A 77 -0.70 1.38 -15.41
N SER A 78 0.58 1.39 -15.76
CA SER A 78 1.23 0.22 -16.39
C SER A 78 1.18 -1.00 -15.45
N ILE A 79 1.50 -0.82 -14.17
CA ILE A 79 1.46 -1.89 -13.16
C ILE A 79 0.04 -2.41 -12.93
N VAL A 80 -0.96 -1.52 -12.91
CA VAL A 80 -2.37 -1.91 -12.82
C VAL A 80 -2.80 -2.70 -14.06
N ASN A 81 -2.37 -2.30 -15.26
CA ASN A 81 -2.66 -3.03 -16.49
C ASN A 81 -2.01 -4.42 -16.51
N GLU A 82 -0.81 -4.58 -15.95
CA GLU A 82 -0.20 -5.89 -15.74
C GLU A 82 -1.05 -6.78 -14.82
N MET A 83 -1.57 -6.24 -13.71
CA MET A 83 -2.50 -6.98 -12.83
C MET A 83 -3.75 -7.42 -13.57
N LEU A 84 -4.35 -6.53 -14.35
CA LEU A 84 -5.56 -6.83 -15.12
C LEU A 84 -5.29 -7.87 -16.21
N ALA A 85 -4.12 -7.84 -16.84
CA ALA A 85 -3.73 -8.85 -17.83
C ALA A 85 -3.58 -10.23 -17.18
N LEU A 86 -2.95 -10.31 -16.00
CA LEU A 86 -2.83 -11.56 -15.23
C LEU A 86 -4.22 -12.11 -14.89
N ALA A 87 -5.12 -11.28 -14.39
CA ALA A 87 -6.48 -11.70 -14.03
C ALA A 87 -7.28 -12.24 -15.23
N ARG A 88 -7.05 -11.70 -16.43
CA ARG A 88 -7.69 -12.19 -17.67
C ARG A 88 -7.06 -13.45 -18.25
N SER A 89 -5.87 -13.82 -17.78
CA SER A 89 -5.13 -15.00 -18.25
C SER A 89 -5.37 -16.25 -17.39
N GLU A 90 -6.15 -16.14 -16.32
CA GLU A 90 -6.65 -17.31 -15.59
C GLU A 90 -7.72 -18.02 -16.44
N PRO A 91 -7.61 -19.35 -16.65
CA PRO A 91 -8.53 -20.13 -17.49
C PRO A 91 -9.94 -20.29 -16.89
#